data_AF-A0AAW1BNH6-F1
#
_entry.id   AF-A0AAW1BNH6-F1
#
_cell.length_a   1.000
_cell.length_b   1.000
_cell.length_c   1.000
_cell.angle_alpha   90.00
_cell.angle_beta   90.00
_cell.angle_gamma   90.00
#
_symmetry.space_group_name_H-M   'P 1'
#
loop_
_entity.id
_entity.type
_entity.pdbx_description
1 polymer ?
#
loop_
_entity_poly.entity_id
_entity_poly.type
_entity_poly.pdbx_seq_one_letter_code
_entity_poly.pdbx_strand_id
1 'polypeptide(L)'
;MPVEQAFYLEKWKQRMILNLGKEGFEEYVKSTFQKGKNFHAAMEALLLTKGNFIKEQKEDTSISNYIMSVKHVLQNITGVRALESAVQHEALYYQGLVDCIADYCGTLCVIDWKTSEKPKPFLQNTYDNPLQIAAYIGAINHDSNYDFQVNCGLLVVAYKDGSPAHSHFMNFELCSQYWNKWLLRLEEFKEKGKNNTV
;
A
#
# COMPACT_ATOMS: atom_id res chain seq x y z
N MET A 1 3.25 16.62 -1.49
CA MET A 1 2.37 16.40 -2.65
C MET A 1 2.65 17.47 -3.70
N PRO A 2 2.84 17.11 -4.98
CA PRO A 2 2.96 18.09 -6.07
C PRO A 2 1.68 18.94 -6.20
N VAL A 3 1.83 20.20 -6.61
CA VAL A 3 0.73 21.17 -6.70
C VAL A 3 -0.37 20.69 -7.66
N GLU A 4 0.01 20.10 -8.79
CA GLU A 4 -0.94 19.57 -9.77
C GLU A 4 -1.80 18.42 -9.20
N GLN A 5 -1.19 17.48 -8.46
CA GLN A 5 -1.93 16.40 -7.81
C GLN A 5 -2.91 16.95 -6.77
N ALA A 6 -2.48 17.92 -5.96
CA ALA A 6 -3.34 18.58 -4.98
C ALA A 6 -4.54 19.28 -5.65
N PHE A 7 -4.32 19.96 -6.77
CA PHE A 7 -5.38 20.60 -7.55
C PHE A 7 -6.42 19.59 -8.06
N TYR A 8 -5.99 18.47 -8.64
CA TYR A 8 -6.93 17.45 -9.14
C TYR A 8 -7.70 16.75 -8.02
N LEU A 9 -7.07 16.51 -6.86
CA LEU A 9 -7.74 15.96 -5.69
C LEU A 9 -8.80 16.92 -5.14
N GLU A 10 -8.49 18.21 -5.05
CA GLU A 10 -9.46 19.21 -4.59
C GLU A 10 -10.63 19.34 -5.57
N LYS A 11 -10.35 19.39 -6.88
CA LYS A 11 -11.39 19.40 -7.92
C LYS A 11 -12.27 18.14 -7.87
N TRP A 12 -11.71 16.97 -7.56
CA TRP A 12 -12.48 15.75 -7.36
C TRP A 12 -13.35 15.83 -6.10
N LYS A 13 -12.79 16.28 -4.98
CA LYS A 13 -13.51 16.47 -3.71
C LYS A 13 -14.71 17.39 -3.88
N GLN A 14 -14.52 18.56 -4.50
CA GLN A 14 -15.61 19.51 -4.76
C GLN A 14 -16.74 18.90 -5.61
N ARG A 15 -16.39 18.11 -6.64
CA ARG A 15 -17.38 17.37 -7.45
C ARG A 15 -18.14 16.33 -6.64
N MET A 16 -17.46 15.59 -5.76
CA MET A 16 -18.10 14.58 -4.92
C MET A 16 -19.05 15.22 -3.90
N ILE A 17 -18.66 16.35 -3.29
CA ILE A 17 -19.52 17.11 -2.36
C ILE A 17 -20.75 17.65 -3.09
N LEU A 18 -20.60 18.15 -4.32
CA LEU A 18 -21.73 18.62 -5.12
C LEU A 18 -22.72 17.48 -5.44
N ASN A 19 -22.21 16.28 -5.70
CA ASN A 19 -23.03 15.13 -6.09
C ASN A 19 -23.71 14.42 -4.90
N LEU A 20 -23.02 14.30 -3.77
CA LEU A 20 -23.46 13.51 -2.61
C LEU A 20 -23.97 14.36 -1.43
N GLY A 21 -23.74 15.67 -1.48
CA GLY A 21 -23.80 16.53 -0.30
C GLY A 21 -22.58 16.35 0.61
N LYS A 22 -22.42 17.26 1.58
CA LYS A 22 -21.29 17.22 2.52
C LYS A 22 -21.32 15.97 3.40
N GLU A 23 -22.48 15.67 3.98
CA GLU A 23 -22.67 14.48 4.83
C GLU A 23 -22.46 13.18 4.06
N GLY A 24 -23.04 13.08 2.85
CA GLY A 24 -22.85 11.91 1.99
C GLY A 24 -21.40 11.72 1.55
N PHE A 25 -20.64 12.80 1.34
CA PHE A 25 -19.21 12.72 1.09
C PHE A 25 -18.42 12.23 2.32
N GLU A 26 -18.74 12.73 3.52
CA GLU A 26 -18.11 12.27 4.76
C GLU A 26 -18.36 10.78 5.02
N GLU A 27 -19.59 10.30 4.77
CA GLU A 27 -19.94 8.88 4.86
C GLU A 27 -19.20 8.05 3.79
N TYR A 28 -19.13 8.55 2.55
CA TYR A 28 -18.37 7.90 1.48
C TYR A 28 -16.88 7.73 1.84
N VAL A 29 -16.25 8.77 2.40
CA VAL A 29 -14.86 8.72 2.85
C VAL A 29 -14.70 7.71 3.98
N LYS A 30 -15.57 7.75 4.99
CA LYS A 30 -15.56 6.80 6.11
C LYS A 30 -15.72 5.35 5.64
N SER A 31 -16.66 5.09 4.74
CA SER A 31 -16.89 3.77 4.14
C SER A 31 -15.67 3.27 3.37
N THR A 32 -15.02 4.16 2.60
CA THR A 32 -13.80 3.83 1.83
C THR A 32 -12.66 3.43 2.76
N PHE A 33 -12.42 4.18 3.85
CA PHE A 33 -11.40 3.81 4.83
C PHE A 33 -11.72 2.51 5.57
N GLN A 34 -12.99 2.28 5.94
CA GLN A 34 -13.38 1.04 6.62
C GLN A 34 -13.18 -0.19 5.73
N LYS A 35 -13.51 -0.11 4.44
CA LYS A 35 -13.26 -1.17 3.46
C LYS A 35 -11.77 -1.49 3.34
N GLY A 36 -10.92 -0.47 3.26
CA GLY A 36 -9.47 -0.64 3.25
C GLY A 36 -8.96 -1.35 4.50
N LYS A 37 -9.34 -0.89 5.69
CA LYS A 37 -8.96 -1.52 6.97
C LYS A 37 -9.40 -2.98 7.06
N ASN A 38 -10.65 -3.26 6.71
CA ASN A 38 -11.19 -4.61 6.72
C ASN A 38 -10.45 -5.53 5.74
N PHE A 39 -10.07 -5.00 4.58
CA PHE A 39 -9.28 -5.74 3.59
C PHE A 39 -7.89 -6.09 4.13
N HIS A 40 -7.16 -5.13 4.72
CA HIS A 40 -5.85 -5.41 5.33
C HIS A 40 -5.94 -6.43 6.45
N ALA A 41 -6.92 -6.31 7.35
CA ALA A 41 -7.15 -7.30 8.42
C ALA A 41 -7.43 -8.70 7.87
N ALA A 42 -8.18 -8.80 6.76
CA ALA A 42 -8.40 -10.07 6.08
C ALA A 42 -7.12 -10.62 5.44
N MET A 43 -6.29 -9.77 4.83
CA MET A 43 -5.00 -10.17 4.26
C MET A 43 -4.03 -10.67 5.32
N GLU A 44 -3.93 -9.98 6.46
CA GLU A 44 -3.14 -10.40 7.62
C GLU A 44 -3.62 -11.78 8.11
N ALA A 45 -4.92 -11.94 8.34
CA ALA A 45 -5.50 -13.21 8.76
C ALA A 45 -5.23 -14.35 7.76
N LEU A 46 -5.35 -14.09 6.45
CA LEU A 46 -5.09 -15.09 5.40
C LEU A 46 -3.62 -15.49 5.31
N LEU A 47 -2.71 -14.53 5.48
CA LEU A 47 -1.26 -14.78 5.42
C LEU A 47 -0.74 -15.47 6.69
N LEU A 48 -1.32 -15.21 7.85
CA LEU A 48 -1.09 -15.97 9.08
C LEU A 48 -1.67 -17.39 9.01
N THR A 49 -2.87 -17.53 8.48
CA THR A 49 -3.58 -18.83 8.39
C THR A 49 -3.12 -19.68 7.21
N LYS A 50 -2.22 -19.21 6.35
CA LYS A 50 -1.67 -19.99 5.25
C LYS A 50 -0.89 -21.24 5.66
N GLY A 51 -0.65 -21.45 6.96
CA GLY A 51 -0.28 -22.75 7.53
C GLY A 51 -1.44 -23.75 7.69
N ASN A 52 -2.71 -23.34 7.54
CA ASN A 52 -3.94 -24.12 7.68
C ASN A 52 -5.12 -23.48 6.92
N PHE A 53 -5.20 -23.74 5.61
CA PHE A 53 -6.30 -23.31 4.74
C PHE A 53 -7.59 -24.13 4.94
N ILE A 54 -8.16 -24.21 6.15
CA ILE A 54 -9.56 -24.69 6.32
C ILE A 54 -10.20 -24.01 7.54
N LYS A 55 -11.01 -22.99 7.29
CA LYS A 55 -12.40 -22.90 7.80
C LYS A 55 -13.06 -21.62 7.32
N GLU A 56 -14.19 -21.82 6.66
CA GLU A 56 -15.14 -20.81 6.20
C GLU A 56 -15.47 -19.84 7.34
N GLN A 57 -14.96 -18.61 7.26
CA GLN A 57 -15.53 -17.51 8.01
C GLN A 57 -16.69 -16.96 7.20
N LYS A 58 -17.79 -16.62 7.90
CA LYS A 58 -18.94 -15.92 7.33
C LYS A 58 -18.46 -14.58 6.76
N GLU A 59 -18.25 -14.54 5.45
CA GLU A 59 -17.74 -13.36 4.75
C GLU A 59 -18.77 -12.23 4.74
N ASP A 60 -18.32 -11.03 5.11
CA ASP A 60 -18.91 -9.79 4.63
C ASP A 60 -18.75 -9.75 3.09
N THR A 61 -19.88 -9.73 2.37
CA THR A 61 -19.92 -9.88 0.90
C THR A 61 -19.15 -8.77 0.16
N SER A 62 -18.85 -7.64 0.80
CA SER A 62 -18.02 -6.60 0.20
C SER A 62 -16.51 -6.89 0.29
N ILE A 63 -16.05 -7.68 1.27
CA ILE A 63 -14.64 -8.06 1.41
C ILE A 63 -14.35 -9.25 0.50
N SER A 64 -15.30 -10.17 0.36
CA SER A 64 -15.15 -11.39 -0.44
C SER A 64 -14.73 -11.09 -1.89
N ASN A 65 -15.24 -10.02 -2.50
CA ASN A 65 -14.82 -9.61 -3.84
C ASN A 65 -13.36 -9.15 -3.90
N TYR A 66 -12.89 -8.35 -2.94
CA TYR A 66 -11.47 -7.97 -2.91
C TYR A 66 -10.56 -9.18 -2.66
N ILE A 67 -10.98 -10.13 -1.81
CA ILE A 67 -10.27 -11.38 -1.59
C ILE A 67 -10.25 -12.25 -2.86
N MET A 68 -11.38 -12.33 -3.57
CA MET A 68 -11.47 -12.99 -4.87
C MET A 68 -10.50 -12.38 -5.88
N SER A 69 -10.44 -11.04 -5.92
CA SER A 69 -9.57 -10.26 -6.81
C SER A 69 -8.09 -10.64 -6.64
N VAL A 70 -7.62 -10.80 -5.40
CA VAL A 70 -6.20 -11.12 -5.09
C VAL A 70 -5.90 -12.61 -4.98
N LYS A 71 -6.90 -13.49 -5.07
CA LYS A 71 -6.73 -14.95 -4.86
C LYS A 71 -5.59 -15.55 -5.69
N HIS A 72 -5.47 -15.14 -6.95
CA HIS A 72 -4.41 -15.62 -7.86
C HIS A 72 -3.02 -15.07 -7.49
N VAL A 73 -2.93 -13.85 -6.95
CA VAL A 73 -1.66 -13.28 -6.45
C VAL A 73 -1.23 -14.00 -5.18
N LEU A 74 -2.19 -14.23 -4.28
CA LEU A 74 -1.96 -14.95 -3.03
C LEU A 74 -1.31 -16.31 -3.28
N GLN A 75 -1.72 -17.08 -4.29
CA GLN A 75 -1.12 -18.40 -4.58
C GLN A 75 0.41 -18.37 -4.77
N ASN A 76 0.97 -17.24 -5.19
CA ASN A 76 2.40 -17.06 -5.43
C ASN A 76 3.16 -16.43 -4.25
N ILE A 77 2.48 -16.19 -3.11
CA ILE A 77 3.08 -15.63 -1.90
C ILE A 77 3.40 -16.74 -0.91
N THR A 78 4.65 -16.81 -0.49
CA THR A 78 5.20 -17.78 0.47
C THR A 78 6.17 -17.09 1.43
N GLY A 79 6.69 -17.79 2.44
CA GLY A 79 7.81 -17.28 3.24
C GLY A 79 7.54 -15.93 3.92
N VAL A 80 6.36 -15.74 4.50
CA VAL A 80 5.99 -14.51 5.21
C VAL A 80 6.96 -14.28 6.37
N ARG A 81 7.66 -13.15 6.35
CA ARG A 81 8.64 -12.75 7.39
C ARG A 81 8.07 -11.74 8.37
N ALA A 82 7.21 -10.85 7.88
CA ALA A 82 6.57 -9.82 8.70
C ALA A 82 5.20 -9.44 8.12
N LEU A 83 4.27 -9.07 8.99
CA LEU A 83 2.96 -8.53 8.66
C LEU A 83 2.70 -7.33 9.58
N GLU A 84 2.09 -6.27 9.04
CA GLU A 84 1.71 -5.04 9.78
C GLU A 84 2.82 -4.60 10.76
N SER A 85 4.04 -4.47 10.23
CA SER A 85 5.27 -4.39 11.02
C SER A 85 5.86 -2.98 10.98
N ALA A 86 6.21 -2.44 12.15
CA ALA A 86 6.75 -1.10 12.28
C ALA A 86 8.22 -1.06 11.84
N VAL A 87 8.55 -0.10 10.98
CA VAL A 87 9.90 0.12 10.46
C VAL A 87 10.36 1.53 10.78
N GLN A 88 11.66 1.70 10.99
CA GLN A 88 12.28 3.00 11.19
C GLN A 88 13.58 3.15 10.42
N HIS A 89 13.82 4.34 9.87
CA HIS A 89 15.11 4.69 9.31
C HIS A 89 15.77 5.76 10.19
N GLU A 90 16.64 5.33 11.11
CA GLU A 90 17.21 6.22 12.14
C GLU A 90 17.96 7.42 11.53
N ALA A 91 18.83 7.18 10.55
CA ALA A 91 19.61 8.25 9.92
C ALA A 91 18.79 9.25 9.10
N LEU A 92 17.65 8.83 8.55
CA LEU A 92 16.78 9.68 7.73
C LEU A 92 15.57 10.24 8.50
N TYR A 93 15.36 9.79 9.74
CA TYR A 93 14.33 10.24 10.68
C TYR A 93 12.91 10.09 10.15
N TYR A 94 12.56 8.91 9.65
CA TYR A 94 11.17 8.56 9.33
C TYR A 94 10.83 7.14 9.79
N GLN A 95 9.54 6.90 9.98
CA GLN A 95 8.97 5.61 10.40
C GLN A 95 7.78 5.25 9.52
N GLY A 96 7.42 3.97 9.50
CA GLY A 96 6.30 3.45 8.72
C GLY A 96 5.73 2.15 9.29
N LEU A 97 4.59 1.74 8.76
CA LEU A 97 3.98 0.43 9.03
C LEU A 97 3.86 -0.31 7.70
N VAL A 98 4.60 -1.40 7.57
CA VAL A 98 4.66 -2.20 6.34
C VAL A 98 3.57 -3.26 6.40
N ASP A 99 2.76 -3.36 5.35
CA ASP A 99 1.67 -4.34 5.32
C ASP A 99 2.20 -5.78 5.39
N CYS A 100 3.18 -6.12 4.56
CA CYS A 100 3.70 -7.48 4.44
C CYS A 100 5.12 -7.52 3.87
N ILE A 101 5.94 -8.43 4.40
CA ILE A 101 7.23 -8.83 3.83
C ILE A 101 7.18 -10.34 3.60
N ALA A 102 7.25 -10.77 2.34
CA ALA A 102 7.12 -12.18 1.96
C ALA A 102 7.77 -12.46 0.61
N ASP A 103 7.98 -13.73 0.30
CA ASP A 103 8.43 -14.16 -1.01
C ASP A 103 7.26 -14.14 -2.00
N TYR A 104 7.41 -13.42 -3.11
CA TYR A 104 6.50 -13.46 -4.26
C TYR A 104 7.22 -14.13 -5.43
N CYS A 105 6.69 -15.26 -5.92
CA CYS A 105 7.34 -16.08 -6.94
C CYS A 105 8.80 -16.40 -6.61
N GLY A 106 9.09 -16.69 -5.33
CA GLY A 106 10.45 -17.00 -4.83
C GLY A 106 11.38 -15.80 -4.63
N THR A 107 10.90 -14.56 -4.80
CA THR A 107 11.69 -13.34 -4.56
C THR A 107 11.14 -12.59 -3.35
N LEU A 108 11.98 -12.34 -2.34
CA LEU A 108 11.59 -11.56 -1.17
C LEU A 108 11.21 -10.12 -1.55
N CYS A 109 10.01 -9.72 -1.18
CA CYS A 109 9.45 -8.41 -1.51
C CYS A 109 8.81 -7.73 -0.29
N VAL A 110 8.86 -6.40 -0.29
CA VAL A 110 7.88 -5.59 0.43
C VAL A 110 6.59 -5.57 -0.38
N ILE A 111 5.49 -6.04 0.21
CA ILE A 111 4.18 -6.12 -0.44
C ILE A 111 3.27 -5.05 0.16
N ASP A 112 2.71 -4.20 -0.69
CA ASP A 112 1.77 -3.13 -0.33
C ASP A 112 0.40 -3.43 -0.99
N TRP A 113 -0.63 -3.56 -0.17
CA TRP A 113 -1.98 -3.90 -0.61
C TRP A 113 -2.81 -2.63 -0.80
N LYS A 114 -3.56 -2.54 -1.90
CA LYS A 114 -4.48 -1.42 -2.15
C LYS A 114 -5.83 -1.91 -2.66
N THR A 115 -6.89 -1.30 -2.18
CA THR A 115 -8.23 -1.42 -2.76
C THR A 115 -8.48 -0.29 -3.76
N SER A 116 -9.12 -0.58 -4.88
CA SER A 116 -9.52 0.45 -5.85
C SER A 116 -10.89 0.15 -6.46
N GLU A 117 -11.66 1.21 -6.71
CA GLU A 117 -12.89 1.12 -7.53
C GLU A 117 -12.61 1.28 -9.03
N LYS A 118 -11.43 1.79 -9.40
CA LYS A 118 -11.02 2.00 -10.80
C LYS A 118 -9.83 1.11 -11.16
N PRO A 119 -9.77 0.54 -12.36
CA PRO A 119 -8.65 -0.28 -12.79
C PRO A 119 -7.35 0.55 -12.81
N LYS A 120 -6.26 -0.08 -12.36
CA LYS A 120 -4.90 0.48 -12.31
C LYS A 120 -3.93 -0.44 -13.06
N PRO A 121 -4.03 -0.53 -14.39
CA PRO A 121 -3.28 -1.52 -15.17
C PRO A 121 -1.79 -1.24 -15.25
N PHE A 122 -1.37 0.02 -15.05
CA PHE A 122 0.05 0.40 -15.09
C PHE A 122 0.48 1.03 -13.75
N LEU A 123 1.75 0.83 -13.38
CA LEU A 123 2.34 1.38 -12.16
C LEU A 123 2.17 2.92 -12.07
N GLN A 124 2.28 3.64 -13.18
CA GLN A 124 2.05 5.09 -13.22
C GLN A 124 0.62 5.52 -12.79
N ASN A 125 -0.35 4.60 -12.82
CA ASN A 125 -1.72 4.89 -12.39
C ASN A 125 -1.87 4.85 -10.86
N THR A 126 -0.84 4.43 -10.12
CA THR A 126 -0.87 4.24 -8.66
C THR A 126 -0.22 5.39 -7.89
N TYR A 127 0.07 6.51 -8.56
CA TYR A 127 0.54 7.75 -7.94
C TYR A 127 1.79 7.55 -7.05
N ASP A 128 1.70 7.86 -5.76
CA ASP A 128 2.82 7.81 -4.81
C ASP A 128 3.00 6.41 -4.19
N ASN A 129 2.19 5.39 -4.53
CA ASN A 129 2.37 4.03 -3.99
C ASN A 129 3.77 3.42 -4.22
N PRO A 130 4.42 3.61 -5.39
CA PRO A 130 5.79 3.11 -5.58
C PRO A 130 6.81 3.82 -4.67
N LEU A 131 6.57 5.09 -4.30
CA LEU A 131 7.41 5.81 -3.35
C LEU A 131 7.26 5.24 -1.94
N GLN A 132 6.05 4.86 -1.54
CA GLN A 132 5.78 4.22 -0.25
C GLN A 132 6.55 2.90 -0.12
N ILE A 133 6.50 2.05 -1.15
CA ILE A 133 7.26 0.79 -1.18
C ILE A 133 8.77 1.06 -1.07
N ALA A 134 9.31 1.99 -1.87
CA ALA A 134 10.73 2.34 -1.81
C ALA A 134 11.14 2.89 -0.43
N ALA A 135 10.28 3.68 0.21
CA ALA A 135 10.49 4.19 1.56
C ALA A 135 10.57 3.06 2.59
N TYR A 136 9.67 2.08 2.50
CA TYR A 136 9.67 0.91 3.38
C TYR A 136 10.91 0.04 3.18
N ILE A 137 11.29 -0.24 1.93
CA ILE A 137 12.53 -0.96 1.61
C ILE A 137 13.74 -0.25 2.23
N GLY A 138 13.84 1.07 2.05
CA GLY A 138 14.92 1.87 2.62
C GLY A 138 14.97 1.82 4.15
N ALA A 139 13.81 1.83 4.82
CA ALA A 139 13.72 1.74 6.27
C ALA A 139 14.11 0.35 6.76
N ILE A 140 13.51 -0.71 6.23
CA ILE A 140 13.81 -2.11 6.60
C ILE A 140 15.31 -2.37 6.50
N ASN A 141 15.95 -1.97 5.41
CA ASN A 141 17.37 -2.23 5.18
C ASN A 141 18.32 -1.45 6.10
N HIS A 142 17.83 -0.48 6.87
CA HIS A 142 18.57 0.33 7.84
C HIS A 142 17.99 0.24 9.26
N ASP A 143 17.09 -0.71 9.52
CA ASP A 143 16.46 -0.91 10.81
C ASP A 143 17.08 -2.15 11.48
N SER A 144 17.72 -1.97 12.63
CA SER A 144 18.38 -3.05 13.36
C SER A 144 17.43 -4.13 13.89
N ASN A 145 16.12 -3.89 13.86
CA ASN A 145 15.11 -4.89 14.22
C ASN A 145 14.91 -5.97 13.14
N TYR A 146 15.48 -5.77 11.94
CA TYR A 146 15.40 -6.72 10.84
C TYR A 146 16.79 -7.29 10.53
N ASP A 147 16.91 -8.63 10.55
CA ASP A 147 18.16 -9.36 10.30
C ASP A 147 18.36 -9.74 8.81
N PHE A 148 17.51 -9.21 7.94
CA PHE A 148 17.54 -9.44 6.50
C PHE A 148 17.37 -8.14 5.73
N GLN A 149 17.76 -8.17 4.45
CA GLN A 149 17.51 -7.09 3.51
C GLN A 149 16.50 -7.50 2.45
N VAL A 150 15.78 -6.52 1.92
CA VAL A 150 14.80 -6.66 0.85
C VAL A 150 15.13 -5.68 -0.26
N ASN A 151 15.08 -6.14 -1.51
CA ASN A 151 15.50 -5.33 -2.67
C ASN A 151 14.37 -5.15 -3.69
N CYS A 152 13.25 -5.86 -3.52
CA CYS A 152 12.13 -5.86 -4.43
C CYS A 152 10.87 -5.41 -3.73
N GLY A 153 9.93 -4.87 -4.51
CA GLY A 153 8.62 -4.45 -4.06
C GLY A 153 7.51 -5.08 -4.89
N LEU A 154 6.33 -5.20 -4.31
CA LEU A 154 5.13 -5.65 -5.00
C LEU A 154 3.95 -4.78 -4.58
N LEU A 155 3.40 -4.02 -5.51
CA LEU A 155 2.13 -3.33 -5.29
C LEU A 155 0.99 -4.17 -5.84
N VAL A 156 0.01 -4.51 -5.00
CA VAL A 156 -1.15 -5.30 -5.42
C VAL A 156 -2.42 -4.45 -5.30
N VAL A 157 -3.08 -4.20 -6.43
CA VAL A 157 -4.33 -3.43 -6.49
C VAL A 157 -5.51 -4.36 -6.69
N ALA A 158 -6.28 -4.55 -5.62
CA ALA A 158 -7.50 -5.34 -5.56
C ALA A 158 -8.74 -4.51 -5.96
N TYR A 159 -9.70 -5.16 -6.61
CA TYR A 159 -10.90 -4.50 -7.13
C TYR A 159 -12.20 -4.97 -6.46
N LYS A 160 -13.10 -4.01 -6.26
CA LYS A 160 -14.38 -4.19 -5.56
C LYS A 160 -15.35 -5.13 -6.26
N ASP A 161 -15.22 -5.25 -7.58
CA ASP A 161 -16.07 -6.10 -8.42
C ASP A 161 -15.57 -7.56 -8.49
N GLY A 162 -14.44 -7.87 -7.85
CA GLY A 162 -13.84 -9.20 -7.88
C GLY A 162 -13.05 -9.51 -9.14
N SER A 163 -12.91 -8.54 -10.06
CA SER A 163 -12.03 -8.69 -11.22
C SER A 163 -10.58 -8.93 -10.78
N PRO A 164 -9.76 -9.67 -11.57
CA PRO A 164 -8.40 -9.98 -11.17
C PRO A 164 -7.58 -8.74 -10.81
N ALA A 165 -6.97 -8.77 -9.62
CA ALA A 165 -6.06 -7.74 -9.14
C ALA A 165 -4.90 -7.53 -10.12
N HIS A 166 -4.39 -6.30 -10.17
CA HIS A 166 -3.12 -6.04 -10.86
C HIS A 166 -1.97 -6.08 -9.86
N SER A 167 -0.97 -6.89 -10.17
CA SER A 167 0.31 -6.94 -9.45
C SER A 167 1.38 -6.16 -10.21
N HIS A 168 1.95 -5.14 -9.57
CA HIS A 168 3.06 -4.37 -10.12
C HIS A 168 4.33 -4.72 -9.37
N PHE A 169 5.09 -5.65 -9.93
CA PHE A 169 6.39 -6.03 -9.39
C PHE A 169 7.43 -4.93 -9.67
N MET A 170 8.19 -4.58 -8.65
CA MET A 170 9.27 -3.61 -8.69
C MET A 170 10.58 -4.33 -8.37
N ASN A 171 11.42 -4.48 -9.38
CA ASN A 171 12.77 -5.02 -9.19
C ASN A 171 13.68 -3.99 -8.50
N PHE A 172 14.90 -4.41 -8.15
CA PHE A 172 15.89 -3.56 -7.49
C PHE A 172 16.16 -2.23 -8.21
N GLU A 173 16.32 -2.26 -9.53
CA GLU A 173 16.58 -1.05 -10.33
C GLU A 173 15.42 -0.06 -10.23
N LEU A 174 14.18 -0.54 -10.38
CA LEU A 174 13.00 0.30 -10.29
C LEU A 174 12.79 0.84 -8.86
N CYS A 175 13.01 0.00 -7.83
CA CYS A 175 12.99 0.44 -6.44
C CYS A 175 14.01 1.54 -6.18
N SER A 176 15.22 1.42 -6.72
CA SER A 176 16.29 2.42 -6.59
C SER A 176 15.91 3.76 -7.24
N GLN A 177 15.27 3.71 -8.42
CA GLN A 177 14.76 4.92 -9.07
C GLN A 177 13.67 5.63 -8.24
N TYR A 178 12.74 4.87 -7.64
CA TYR A 178 11.73 5.45 -6.75
C TYR A 178 12.28 5.88 -5.40
N TRP A 179 13.33 5.23 -4.91
CA TRP A 179 14.05 5.65 -3.70
C TRP A 179 14.64 7.06 -3.86
N ASN A 180 15.31 7.32 -4.99
CA ASN A 180 15.83 8.67 -5.29
C ASN A 180 14.70 9.71 -5.32
N LYS A 181 13.55 9.37 -5.92
CA LYS A 181 12.38 10.25 -5.92
C LYS A 181 11.82 10.43 -4.50
N TRP A 182 11.80 9.39 -3.67
CA TRP A 182 11.34 9.48 -2.28
C TRP A 182 12.25 10.38 -1.44
N LEU A 183 13.57 10.29 -1.61
CA LEU A 183 14.52 11.15 -0.92
C LEU A 183 14.27 12.64 -1.18
N LEU A 184 13.99 13.02 -2.44
CA LEU A 184 13.61 14.39 -2.78
C LEU A 184 12.33 14.82 -2.04
N ARG A 185 11.35 13.92 -1.90
CA ARG A 185 10.09 14.19 -1.18
C ARG A 185 10.30 14.34 0.32
N LEU A 186 11.23 13.57 0.88
CA LEU A 186 11.63 13.68 2.28
C LEU A 186 12.36 15.00 2.54
N GLU A 187 13.23 15.44 1.62
CA GLU A 187 13.90 16.74 1.68
C GLU A 187 12.89 17.89 1.61
N GLU A 188 11.98 17.89 0.62
CA GLU A 188 10.88 18.85 0.50
C GLU A 188 10.06 18.96 1.80
N PHE A 189 9.81 17.82 2.46
CA PHE A 189 9.09 17.79 3.73
C PHE A 189 9.88 18.46 4.86
N LYS A 190 11.17 18.15 4.96
CA LYS A 190 12.07 18.75 5.97
C LYS A 190 12.22 20.26 5.78
N GLU A 191 12.31 20.74 4.55
CA GLU A 191 12.38 22.18 4.25
C GLU A 191 11.09 22.91 4.64
N LYS A 192 9.92 22.35 4.30
CA LYS A 192 8.63 22.93 4.70
C LYS A 192 8.46 22.96 6.22
N GLY A 193 8.94 21.93 6.92
CA GLY A 193 8.92 21.89 8.38
C GLY A 193 9.71 23.02 9.03
N LYS A 194 10.88 23.36 8.46
CA LYS A 194 11.71 24.50 8.91
C LYS A 194 11.03 25.84 8.69
N ASN A 195 10.36 26.03 7.56
CA ASN A 195 9.66 27.29 7.24
C ASN A 195 8.40 27.51 8.08
N ASN A 196 7.78 26.45 8.62
CA ASN A 196 6.60 26.54 9.50
C ASN A 196 6.96 26.71 10.99
N THR A 197 8.24 26.71 11.34
CA THR A 197 8.74 26.89 12.72
C THR A 197 9.38 28.28 12.95
N VAL A 198 9.19 29.21 12.00
CA VAL A 198 9.59 30.62 12.09
C VAL A 198 8.36 31.50 12.23
#